data_AF-A0A538PJU8-F1
#
_entry.id   AF-A0A538PJU8-F1
#
_cell.length_a   1.000
_cell.length_b   1.000
_cell.length_c   1.000
_cell.angle_alpha   90.00
_cell.angle_beta   90.00
_cell.angle_gamma   90.00
#
_symmetry.space_group_name_H-M   'P 1'
#
loop_
_entity.id
_entity.type
_entity.pdbx_description
1 polymer ?
#
loop_
_entity_poly.entity_id
_entity_poly.type
_entity_poly.pdbx_seq_one_letter_code
_entity_poly.pdbx_strand_id
1 'polypeptide(L)' 'MATLEEQSVTVEQVLARWQEEGIRNVRFELPDMHGTSRSKLVPIEHAGGYAETGLNMYGGVV' A
#
# COMPACT_ATOMS: atom_id res chain seq x y z
N MET A 1 -19.91 -1.49 27.28
CA MET A 1 -19.01 -2.33 26.46
C MET A 1 -19.34 -2.05 25.01
N ALA A 2 -18.81 -0.96 24.46
CA ALA A 2 -18.96 -0.65 23.05
C ALA A 2 -18.11 -1.66 22.26
N THR A 3 -18.72 -2.31 21.29
CA THR A 3 -18.13 -3.34 20.44
C THR A 3 -16.97 -2.75 19.63
N LEU A 4 -15.84 -3.46 19.57
CA LEU A 4 -14.61 -3.09 18.84
C LEU A 4 -14.77 -3.14 17.29
N GLU A 5 -15.99 -3.15 16.78
CA GLU A 5 -16.28 -3.36 15.35
C GLU A 5 -16.38 -2.06 14.52
N GLU A 6 -16.30 -0.88 15.14
CA GLU A 6 -16.77 0.34 14.46
C GLU A 6 -15.72 1.18 13.70
N GLN A 7 -14.51 0.69 13.41
CA GLN A 7 -13.57 1.46 12.55
C GLN A 7 -12.71 0.57 11.64
N SER A 8 -13.34 -0.20 10.76
CA SER A 8 -12.62 -0.69 9.58
C SER A 8 -12.66 0.38 8.49
N VAL A 9 -11.49 0.88 8.10
CA VAL A 9 -11.33 1.81 6.98
C VAL A 9 -10.92 1.00 5.75
N THR A 10 -11.60 1.20 4.63
CA THR A 10 -11.26 0.49 3.39
C THR A 10 -10.05 1.11 2.71
N VAL A 11 -9.37 0.37 1.84
CA VAL A 11 -8.21 0.89 1.10
C VAL A 11 -8.62 2.08 0.24
N GLU A 12 -9.80 2.04 -0.37
CA GLU A 12 -10.34 3.11 -1.22
C GLU A 12 -10.53 4.40 -0.42
N GLN A 13 -11.03 4.29 0.82
CA GLN A 13 -11.18 5.44 1.72
C GLN A 13 -9.83 6.06 2.08
N VAL A 14 -8.80 5.25 2.33
CA VAL A 14 -7.45 5.74 2.58
C VAL A 14 -6.87 6.46 1.35
N LEU A 15 -6.98 5.83 0.17
CA LEU A 15 -6.43 6.40 -1.06
C LEU A 15 -7.15 7.66 -1.51
N ALA A 16 -8.46 7.77 -1.29
CA ALA A 16 -9.22 8.99 -1.57
C ALA A 16 -8.73 10.15 -0.68
N ARG A 17 -8.61 9.91 0.63
CA ARG A 17 -8.10 10.90 1.58
C ARG A 17 -6.68 11.36 1.21
N TRP A 18 -5.81 10.43 0.86
CA TRP A 18 -4.44 10.76 0.47
C TRP A 18 -4.36 11.58 -0.82
N GLN A 19 -5.25 11.34 -1.78
CA GLN A 19 -5.34 12.16 -2.98
C GLN A 19 -5.78 13.59 -2.64
N GLU A 20 -6.74 13.78 -1.74
CA GLU A 20 -7.16 15.09 -1.24
C GLU A 20 -6.01 15.83 -0.51
N GLU A 21 -5.18 15.08 0.23
CA GLU A 21 -3.96 15.59 0.87
C GLU A 21 -2.81 15.90 -0.13
N GLY A 22 -3.01 15.61 -1.42
CA GLY A 22 -2.02 15.88 -2.47
C GLY A 22 -0.93 14.82 -2.63
N ILE A 23 -1.10 13.64 -2.00
CA ILE A 23 -0.17 12.51 -2.17
C ILE A 23 -0.32 11.95 -3.58
N ARG A 24 0.81 11.80 -4.28
CA ARG A 24 0.86 11.39 -5.69
C ARG A 24 1.31 9.96 -5.90
N ASN A 25 2.05 9.39 -4.95
CA ASN A 25 2.68 8.09 -5.08
C ASN A 25 2.55 7.31 -3.77
N VAL A 26 2.39 5.99 -3.89
CA VAL A 26 2.39 5.03 -2.79
C VAL A 26 3.64 4.16 -2.91
N ARG A 27 4.37 3.99 -1.81
CA ARG A 27 5.51 3.08 -1.73
C ARG A 27 5.07 1.77 -1.13
N PHE A 28 5.03 0.73 -1.96
CA PHE A 28 4.89 -0.64 -1.48
C PHE A 28 6.25 -1.14 -1.01
N GLU A 29 6.30 -1.83 0.13
CA GLU A 29 7.54 -2.27 0.76
C GLU A 29 7.42 -3.74 1.20
N LEU A 30 8.46 -4.51 0.93
CA LEU A 30 8.58 -5.91 1.33
C LEU A 30 10.07 -6.17 1.65
N PRO A 31 10.44 -6.54 2.89
CA PRO A 31 11.83 -6.89 3.19
C PRO A 31 12.24 -8.20 2.51
N ASP A 32 13.49 -8.30 2.09
CA ASP A 32 14.08 -9.56 1.64
C ASP A 32 14.54 -10.45 2.81
N MET A 33 15.09 -11.63 2.50
CA MET A 33 15.55 -12.60 3.51
C MET A 33 16.68 -12.07 4.41
N HIS A 34 17.42 -11.05 3.97
CA HIS A 34 18.48 -10.41 4.75
C HIS A 34 17.96 -9.19 5.52
N GLY A 35 16.65 -8.95 5.51
CA GLY A 35 16.01 -7.78 6.12
C GLY A 35 16.24 -6.48 5.36
N THR A 36 16.74 -6.54 4.12
CA THR A 36 16.91 -5.34 3.30
C THR A 36 15.56 -4.91 2.74
N SER A 37 15.22 -3.63 2.91
CA SER A 37 14.00 -3.05 2.35
C SER A 37 14.02 -3.12 0.82
N ARG A 38 13.02 -3.78 0.22
CA ARG A 38 12.70 -3.69 -1.21
C ARG A 38 11.42 -2.90 -1.35
N SER A 39 11.43 -1.94 -2.27
CA SER A 39 10.28 -1.08 -2.46
C SER A 39 10.01 -0.77 -3.93
N LYS A 40 8.76 -0.41 -4.20
CA LYS A 40 8.31 0.07 -5.50
C LYS A 40 7.38 1.25 -5.29
N LEU A 41 7.72 2.36 -5.93
CA LEU A 41 6.87 3.54 -5.99
C LEU A 41 5.86 3.35 -7.13
N VAL A 42 4.59 3.58 -6.81
CA VAL A 42 3.46 3.43 -7.71
C VAL A 42 2.64 4.71 -7.67
N PRO A 43 2.23 5.28 -8.82
CA PRO A 43 1.28 6.38 -8.85
C PRO A 43 -0.02 6.01 -8.13
N ILE A 44 -0.57 6.95 -7.34
CA ILE A 44 -1.68 6.68 -6.43
C ILE A 44 -2.94 6.18 -7.16
N GLU A 45 -3.13 6.60 -8.42
CA GLU A 45 -4.22 6.15 -9.31
C GLU A 45 -4.21 4.64 -9.59
N HIS A 46 -3.06 3.97 -9.41
CA HIS A 46 -2.93 2.53 -9.60
C HIS A 46 -2.88 1.74 -8.29
N ALA A 47 -2.75 2.43 -7.15
CA ALA A 47 -2.51 1.79 -5.86
C ALA A 47 -3.69 0.88 -5.42
N GLY A 48 -4.93 1.26 -5.72
CA GLY A 48 -6.12 0.45 -5.37
C GLY A 48 -6.11 -0.92 -6.04
N GLY A 49 -5.88 -0.96 -7.35
CA GLY A 49 -5.83 -2.25 -8.08
C GLY A 49 -4.73 -3.17 -7.58
N TYR A 50 -3.56 -2.63 -7.20
CA TYR A 50 -2.47 -3.43 -6.63
C TYR A 50 -2.71 -3.87 -5.19
N ALA A 51 -3.55 -3.16 -4.43
CA ALA A 51 -3.96 -3.61 -3.10
C ALA A 51 -4.87 -4.85 -3.16
N GLU A 52 -5.70 -4.95 -4.21
CA GLU A 52 -6.58 -6.12 -4.43
C GLU A 52 -5.84 -7.30 -5.08
N THR A 53 -5.01 -7.03 -6.09
CA THR A 53 -4.43 -8.07 -6.96
C THR A 53 -2.98 -8.43 -6.61
N GLY A 54 -2.35 -7.65 -5.73
CA GLY A 54 -0.93 -7.76 -5.42
C GLY A 54 -0.05 -7.04 -6.44
N LEU A 55 1.14 -6.62 -5.99
CA LEU A 55 2.12 -5.91 -6.81
C LEU A 55 3.31 -6.80 -7.12
N ASN A 56 3.61 -6.97 -8.41
CA ASN A 56 4.86 -7.60 -8.83
C ASN A 56 6.06 -6.76 -8.41
N MET A 57 6.89 -7.36 -7.55
CA MET A 57 8.14 -6.81 -7.05
C MET A 57 9.32 -7.53 -7.68
N TYR A 58 10.39 -6.78 -7.97
CA TYR A 58 11.67 -7.39 -8.29
C TYR A 58 12.27 -7.92 -6.99
N GLY A 59 12.31 -9.26 -6.84
CA GLY A 59 12.79 -9.91 -5.61
C GLY A 59 14.28 -9.76 -5.35
N GLY A 60 15.07 -9.43 -6.39
CA GLY A 60 16.54 -9.48 -6.32
C GLY A 60 17.03 -10.93 -6.22
N VAL A 61 17.85 -11.36 -7.18
CA VAL A 61 18.71 -12.52 -6.96
C VAL A 61 19.85 -12.07 -6.06
N VAL A 62 20.01 -12.74 -4.91
CA VAL A 62 21.20 -12.64 -4.06
C VAL A 62 21.98 -13.93 -4.19
#